data_AF-A0A6L3X0I0-F1
#
_entry.id   AF-A0A6L3X0I0-F1
#
_cell.length_a   1.000
_cell.length_b   1.000
_cell.length_c   1.000
_cell.angle_alpha   90.00
_cell.angle_beta   90.00
_cell.angle_gamma   90.00
#
_symmetry.space_group_name_H-M   'P 1'
#
loop_
_entity.id
_entity.type
_entity.pdbx_description
1 polymer ?
#
loop_
_entity_poly.entity_id
_entity_poly.type
_entity_poly.pdbx_seq_one_letter_code
_entity_poly.pdbx_strand_id
1 'polypeptide(L)' 'VTIGIGGNTYTATVQDDLSWSVNVASDVLTAIGNGDLTVTASVTNGHGNTGTGERDITIDASLPGLRVDTVAGDDVIN' A
#
# COMPACT_ATOMS: atom_id res chain seq x y z
N VAL A 1 6.57 -14.33 -2.19
CA VAL A 1 6.07 -13.43 -1.11
C VAL A 1 4.84 -12.72 -1.63
N THR A 2 3.78 -12.62 -0.82
CA THR A 2 2.59 -11.81 -1.10
C THR A 2 2.59 -10.61 -0.17
N ILE A 3 2.41 -9.40 -0.70
CA ILE A 3 2.55 -8.15 0.03
C ILE A 3 1.27 -7.31 -0.14
N GLY A 4 0.70 -6.85 0.97
CA GLY A 4 -0.43 -5.93 1.00
C GLY A 4 0.03 -4.49 1.27
N ILE A 5 -0.30 -3.56 0.37
CA ILE A 5 0.05 -2.13 0.46
C ILE A 5 -1.18 -1.29 0.10
N GLY A 6 -1.79 -0.63 1.08
CA GLY A 6 -2.91 0.29 0.87
C GLY A 6 -4.09 -0.31 0.11
N GLY A 7 -4.45 -1.57 0.41
CA GLY A 7 -5.50 -2.32 -0.28
C GLY A 7 -5.05 -3.01 -1.58
N ASN A 8 -3.85 -2.74 -2.08
CA ASN A 8 -3.28 -3.38 -3.27
C ASN A 8 -2.47 -4.63 -2.88
N THR A 9 -2.51 -5.66 -3.72
CA THR A 9 -1.74 -6.90 -3.53
C THR A 9 -0.62 -7.00 -4.55
N TYR A 10 0.60 -7.24 -4.06
CA TYR A 10 1.79 -7.44 -4.86
C TYR A 10 2.39 -8.82 -4.62
N THR A 11 3.14 -9.32 -5.60
CA THR A 11 3.92 -10.55 -5.45
C THR A 11 5.38 -10.28 -5.78
N ALA A 12 6.27 -10.95 -5.05
CA ALA A 12 7.71 -10.88 -5.28
C ALA A 12 8.35 -12.28 -5.16
N THR A 13 9.39 -12.48 -5.96
CA THR A 13 10.27 -13.64 -5.87
C THR A 13 11.32 -13.41 -4.79
N VAL A 14 11.49 -14.40 -3.92
CA VAL A 14 12.58 -14.41 -2.93
C VAL A 14 13.88 -14.74 -3.67
N GLN A 15 14.90 -13.91 -3.49
CA GLN A 15 16.23 -14.09 -4.05
C GLN A 15 17.06 -15.08 -3.20
N ASP A 16 18.23 -15.47 -3.71
CA ASP A 16 19.11 -16.43 -3.02
C ASP A 16 19.61 -15.95 -1.65
N ASP A 17 19.68 -14.63 -1.44
CA ASP A 17 20.04 -13.99 -0.18
C ASP A 17 18.84 -13.78 0.76
N LEU A 18 17.68 -14.38 0.44
CA LEU A 18 16.40 -14.25 1.13
C LEU A 18 15.74 -12.86 1.04
N SER A 19 16.30 -11.94 0.27
CA SER A 19 15.69 -10.65 0.01
C SER A 19 14.54 -10.75 -1.00
N TRP A 20 13.67 -9.74 -0.99
CA TRP A 20 12.61 -9.57 -1.97
C TRP A 20 12.26 -8.08 -2.04
N SER A 21 11.73 -7.66 -3.19
CA SER A 21 11.30 -6.28 -3.39
C SER A 21 10.10 -6.23 -4.32
N VAL A 22 9.26 -5.21 -4.14
CA VAL A 22 8.18 -4.85 -5.05
C VAL A 22 8.35 -3.41 -5.48
N ASN A 23 8.00 -3.11 -6.73
CA ASN A 23 7.93 -1.74 -7.20
C ASN A 23 6.50 -1.21 -7.01
N VAL A 24 6.37 -0.09 -6.31
CA VAL A 24 5.08 0.58 -6.09
C VAL A 24 5.10 1.88 -6.89
N ALA A 25 4.20 2.00 -7.84
CA ALA A 25 4.11 3.18 -8.67
C ALA A 25 3.62 4.40 -7.86
N SER A 26 4.07 5.59 -8.25
CA SER A 26 3.78 6.84 -7.52
C SER A 26 2.30 7.21 -7.54
N ASP A 27 1.56 6.81 -8.59
CA ASP A 27 0.11 6.98 -8.70
C ASP A 27 -0.65 6.19 -7.65
N VAL A 28 -0.19 4.98 -7.31
CA VAL A 28 -0.74 4.18 -6.21
C VAL A 28 -0.54 4.88 -4.87
N LEU A 29 0.68 5.35 -4.58
CA LEU A 29 0.95 6.11 -3.36
C LEU A 29 0.13 7.40 -3.29
N THR A 30 -0.06 8.05 -4.44
CA THR A 30 -0.90 9.25 -4.56
C THR A 30 -2.37 8.96 -4.27
N ALA A 31 -2.88 7.83 -4.78
CA ALA A 31 -4.26 7.40 -4.55
C ALA A 31 -4.52 6.98 -3.10
N ILE A 32 -3.52 6.40 -2.42
CA ILE A 32 -3.59 6.09 -0.98
C ILE A 32 -3.66 7.38 -0.14
N GLY A 33 -2.89 8.39 -0.54
CA GLY A 33 -2.85 9.69 0.14
C GLY A 33 -1.89 9.72 1.33
N ASN A 34 -1.75 10.90 1.94
CA ASN A 34 -0.87 11.10 3.09
C ASN A 34 -1.42 10.43 4.35
N GLY A 35 -0.52 9.96 5.21
CA GLY A 35 -0.86 9.37 6.50
C GLY A 35 -0.17 8.04 6.76
N ASP A 36 -0.56 7.39 7.87
CA ASP A 36 0.01 6.11 8.26
C ASP A 36 -0.55 4.97 7.41
N LEU A 37 0.35 4.04 7.06
CA LEU A 37 0.04 2.85 6.29
C LEU A 37 0.79 1.66 6.87
N THR A 38 0.06 0.60 7.19
CA THR A 38 0.64 -0.70 7.55
C THR A 38 0.81 -1.55 6.29
N VAL A 39 2.06 -1.92 6.00
CA VAL A 39 2.41 -2.89 4.95
C VAL A 39 2.48 -4.27 5.57
N THR A 40 1.82 -5.25 4.96
CA THR A 40 1.87 -6.65 5.41
C THR A 40 2.52 -7.53 4.36
N ALA A 41 3.27 -8.55 4.78
CA ALA A 41 3.89 -9.53 3.90
C ALA A 41 3.65 -10.94 4.43
N SER A 42 3.48 -11.90 3.51
CA SER A 42 3.25 -13.31 3.82
C SER A 42 4.03 -14.22 2.87
N VAL A 43 4.56 -15.32 3.41
CA VAL A 43 5.27 -16.35 2.65
C VAL A 43 4.81 -17.73 3.11
N THR A 44 4.41 -18.56 2.15
CA THR A 44 4.11 -19.98 2.37
C THR A 44 5.22 -20.83 1.77
N ASN A 45 5.78 -21.76 2.55
CA ASN A 45 6.81 -22.67 2.07
C ASN A 45 6.20 -23.91 1.37
N GLY A 46 7.03 -24.76 0.77
CA GLY A 46 6.59 -25.97 0.07
C GLY A 46 5.91 -27.05 0.94
N HIS A 47 5.94 -26.90 2.27
CA HIS A 47 5.25 -27.77 3.22
C HIS A 47 3.90 -27.19 3.68
N GLY A 48 3.50 -26.03 3.15
CA GLY A 48 2.24 -25.36 3.49
C GLY A 48 2.28 -24.48 4.75
N ASN A 49 3.45 -24.30 5.37
CA ASN A 49 3.58 -23.40 6.52
C ASN A 49 3.66 -21.95 6.06
N THR A 50 2.92 -21.06 6.72
CA THR A 50 2.88 -19.63 6.40
C THR A 50 3.49 -18.79 7.52
N GLY A 51 4.40 -17.89 7.16
CA GLY A 51 4.91 -16.83 8.03
C GLY A 51 4.46 -15.46 7.54
N THR A 52 4.21 -14.53 8.47
CA THR A 52 3.78 -13.16 8.19
C THR A 52 4.68 -12.13 8.87
N GLY A 53 4.73 -10.92 8.32
CA GLY A 53 5.36 -9.76 8.94
C GLY A 53 4.65 -8.48 8.54
N GLU A 54 4.80 -7.43 9.34
CA GLU A 54 4.23 -6.12 9.08
C GLU A 54 5.23 -4.99 9.33
N ARG A 55 5.00 -3.86 8.67
CA ARG A 55 5.81 -2.65 8.78
C ARG A 55 4.90 -1.44 8.64
N ASP A 56 4.90 -0.59 9.65
CA ASP A 56 4.27 0.72 9.55
C ASP A 56 5.18 1.70 8.81
N ILE A 57 4.57 2.46 7.90
CA ILE A 57 5.20 3.56 7.16
C ILE A 57 4.27 4.77 7.17
N THR A 58 4.83 5.97 7.01
CA THR A 58 4.05 7.19 6.79
C THR A 58 4.26 7.65 5.35
N ILE A 59 3.17 7.84 4.62
CA ILE A 59 3.20 8.47 3.30
C ILE A 59 3.17 9.97 3.50
N ASP A 60 4.25 10.62 3.08
CA ASP A 60 4.32 12.06 2.89
C ASP A 60 4.63 12.33 1.41
N ALA A 61 3.56 12.34 0.60
CA ALA A 61 3.66 12.64 -0.82
C ALA A 61 3.63 14.16 -1.09
N SER A 62 3.62 15.01 -0.05
CA SER A 62 3.42 16.47 -0.13
C SER A 62 2.21 16.88 -0.98
N LEU A 63 1.26 15.96 -1.18
CA LEU A 63 0.07 16.22 -1.96
C LEU A 63 -0.73 17.30 -1.21
N PRO A 64 -0.99 18.47 -1.82
CA PRO A 64 -1.98 19.37 -1.26
C PRO A 64 -3.32 18.63 -1.29
N GLY A 65 -3.75 18.12 -0.15
CA GLY A 65 -5.03 17.47 0.00
C GLY A 65 -6.14 18.52 0.06
N LEU A 66 -6.75 18.84 -1.07
CA LEU A 66 -8.15 19.27 -1.08
C LEU A 66 -9.00 18.00 -1.02
N ARG A 67 -9.40 17.62 0.18
CA ARG A 67 -10.48 16.66 0.38
C ARG A 67 -11.78 17.44 0.23
N VAL A 68 -12.20 17.67 -1.02
CA VAL A 68 -13.60 18.06 -1.26
C VAL A 68 -14.40 16.78 -1.08
N ASP A 69 -14.95 16.57 0.11
CA ASP A 69 -16.15 15.74 0.21
C ASP A 69 -17.14 16.33 -0.80
N THR A 70 -17.56 15.53 -1.78
CA THR A 70 -18.53 15.90 -2.81
C THR A 70 -19.59 16.83 -2.21
N VAL A 71 -19.59 18.12 -2.59
CA VAL A 71 -20.71 18.99 -2.29
C VAL A 71 -21.92 18.38 -3.02
N ALA A 72 -22.93 18.04 -2.24
CA ALA A 72 -24.00 17.14 -2.63
C ALA A 72 -24.61 17.51 -4.00
N GLY A 73 -24.54 16.61 -4.99
CA GLY A 73 -25.46 16.49 -6.12
C GLY A 73 -25.61 17.64 -7.14
N ASP A 74 -25.22 18.88 -6.83
CA ASP A 74 -25.43 20.04 -7.72
C ASP A 74 -24.30 21.09 -7.76
N ASP A 75 -23.18 20.87 -7.06
CA ASP A 75 -21.95 21.68 -7.19
C ASP A 75 -22.13 23.21 -6.95
N VAL A 76 -23.00 23.63 -6.00
CA VAL A 76 -23.14 25.06 -5.60
C VAL A 76 -23.10 25.26 -4.08
N ILE A 77 -22.40 26.31 -3.62
CA ILE A 77 -22.49 26.86 -2.25
C ILE A 77 -23.33 28.14 -2.29
N ASN A 78 -24.33 28.26 -1.41
CA ASN A 78 -25.11 29.48 -1.16
C ASN A 78 -24.92 29.93 0.29
#